data_AF-A0A6L5FJ66-F1
#
_entry.id   AF-A0A6L5FJ66-F1
#
_cell.length_a   1.000
_cell.length_b   1.000
_cell.length_c   1.000
_cell.angle_alpha   90.00
_cell.angle_beta   90.00
_cell.angle_gamma   90.00
#
_symmetry.space_group_name_H-M   'P 1'
#
loop_
_entity.id
_entity.type
_entity.pdbx_description
1 polymer ?
#
loop_
_entity_poly.entity_id
_entity_poly.type
_entity_poly.pdbx_seq_one_letter_code
_entity_poly.pdbx_strand_id
1 'polypeptide(L)'
;MSSHNDPSFQDRLNHASEAKKFLLTKFKKALDFSDPAAIEKRRQREAIVAARAERAAQREAARKQQELELARQAAIAAEAAAEAKRVAAEQAAREAAEQAERDVALKAEQKAARDARYAARKAAKKERRRGY
;
A
#
# COMPACT_ATOMS: atom_id res chain seq x y z
N MET A 1 12.53 44.92 48.17
CA MET A 1 12.24 43.99 49.28
C MET A 1 10.86 43.40 49.05
N SER A 2 10.75 42.11 48.71
CA SER A 2 9.47 41.42 48.53
C SER A 2 9.00 40.85 49.86
N SER A 3 7.97 41.44 50.46
CA SER A 3 7.29 40.85 51.62
C SER A 3 6.45 39.67 51.16
N HIS A 4 6.86 38.46 51.50
CA HIS A 4 6.06 37.26 51.27
C HIS A 4 4.91 37.25 52.28
N ASN A 5 3.69 37.42 51.79
CA ASN A 5 2.49 37.45 52.60
C ASN A 5 2.01 36.01 52.80
N ASP A 6 2.66 35.30 53.72
CA ASP A 6 2.29 33.92 54.03
C ASP A 6 0.97 33.92 54.83
N PRO A 7 -0.08 33.24 54.32
CA PRO A 7 -1.37 33.25 54.98
C PRO A 7 -1.25 32.61 56.36
N SER A 8 -1.82 33.25 57.38
CA SER A 8 -1.79 32.74 58.74
C SER A 8 -2.52 31.39 58.85
N PHE A 9 -2.29 30.66 59.94
CA PHE A 9 -2.99 29.40 60.16
C PHE A 9 -4.53 29.54 60.11
N GLN A 10 -5.06 30.64 60.62
CA GLN A 10 -6.49 30.94 60.57
C GLN A 10 -6.97 31.20 59.14
N ASP A 11 -6.20 31.93 58.34
CA ASP A 11 -6.53 32.18 56.93
C ASP A 11 -6.57 30.88 56.14
N ARG A 12 -5.62 29.96 56.39
CA ARG A 12 -5.61 28.64 55.75
C ARG A 12 -6.84 27.80 56.13
N LEU A 13 -7.26 27.83 57.40
CA LEU A 13 -8.48 27.14 57.84
C LEU A 13 -9.74 27.74 57.21
N ASN A 14 -9.82 29.06 57.17
CA ASN A 14 -10.94 29.78 56.56
C ASN A 14 -11.03 29.46 55.06
N HIS A 15 -9.92 29.57 54.32
CA HIS A 15 -9.87 29.20 52.91
C HIS A 15 -10.25 27.73 52.67
N ALA A 16 -9.78 26.81 53.50
CA ALA A 16 -10.17 25.41 53.39
C ALA A 16 -11.68 25.21 53.64
N SER A 17 -12.26 25.95 54.58
CA SER A 17 -13.70 25.90 54.86
C SER A 17 -14.53 26.49 53.71
N GLU A 18 -14.08 27.61 53.12
CA GLU A 18 -14.72 28.27 51.99
C GLU A 18 -14.64 27.42 50.73
N ALA A 19 -13.48 26.79 50.46
CA ALA A 19 -13.31 25.86 49.37
C ALA A 19 -14.27 24.67 49.50
N LYS A 20 -14.41 24.09 50.69
CA LYS A 20 -15.39 23.00 50.94
C LYS A 20 -16.82 23.47 50.72
N LYS A 21 -17.20 24.64 51.23
CA LYS A 21 -18.54 25.23 51.00
C LYS A 21 -18.79 25.45 49.51
N PHE A 22 -17.82 25.98 48.78
CA PHE A 22 -17.90 26.20 47.33
C PHE A 22 -18.04 24.89 46.54
N LEU A 23 -17.29 23.84 46.92
CA LEU A 23 -17.43 22.53 46.30
C LEU A 23 -18.81 21.91 46.56
N LEU A 24 -19.34 22.03 47.78
CA LEU A 24 -20.67 21.56 48.12
C LEU A 24 -21.77 22.31 47.37
N THR A 25 -21.66 23.64 47.22
CA THR A 25 -22.65 24.41 46.45
C THR A 25 -22.57 24.07 44.97
N LYS A 26 -21.37 23.90 44.40
CA LYS A 26 -21.18 23.43 43.02
C LYS A 26 -21.75 22.03 42.82
N PHE A 27 -21.57 21.11 43.77
CA PHE A 27 -22.11 19.76 43.71
C PHE A 27 -23.64 19.76 43.77
N LYS A 28 -24.23 20.53 44.69
CA LYS A 28 -25.70 20.68 44.76
C LYS A 28 -26.28 21.25 43.48
N LYS A 29 -25.64 22.27 42.88
CA LYS A 29 -26.03 22.82 41.58
C LYS A 29 -25.88 21.81 40.44
N ALA A 30 -24.82 20.99 40.47
CA ALA A 30 -24.61 19.95 39.46
C ALA A 30 -25.65 18.81 39.54
N LEU A 31 -26.20 18.53 40.73
CA LEU A 31 -27.31 17.59 40.91
C LEU A 31 -28.65 18.15 40.46
N ASP A 32 -28.76 19.48 40.28
CA ASP A 32 -29.96 20.09 39.75
C ASP A 32 -30.01 19.95 38.23
N PHE A 33 -30.71 18.90 37.79
CA PHE A 33 -30.92 18.60 36.38
C PHE A 33 -31.82 19.63 35.67
N SER A 34 -32.47 20.53 36.42
CA SER A 34 -33.33 21.58 35.89
C SER A 34 -32.62 22.90 35.63
N ASP A 35 -31.33 23.03 36.00
CA ASP A 35 -30.54 24.23 35.75
C ASP A 35 -30.43 24.51 34.23
N PRO A 36 -30.99 25.63 33.71
CA PRO A 36 -30.98 25.95 32.29
C PRO A 36 -29.55 26.01 31.72
N ALA A 37 -28.57 26.48 32.50
CA ALA A 37 -27.18 26.57 32.04
C ALA A 37 -26.54 25.18 31.85
N ALA A 38 -26.95 24.18 32.64
CA ALA A 38 -26.49 22.80 32.48
C ALA A 38 -27.13 22.13 31.25
N ILE A 39 -28.42 22.41 30.99
CA ILE A 39 -29.15 21.93 29.81
C ILE A 39 -28.54 22.48 28.52
N GLU A 40 -28.26 23.79 28.47
CA GLU A 40 -27.62 24.41 27.31
C GLU A 40 -26.23 23.82 27.02
N LYS A 41 -25.41 23.64 28.06
CA LYS A 41 -24.09 22.97 27.91
C LYS A 41 -24.23 21.54 27.41
N ARG A 42 -25.25 20.80 27.86
CA ARG A 42 -25.50 19.44 27.38
C ARG A 42 -25.89 19.45 25.91
N ARG A 43 -26.82 20.31 25.51
CA ARG A 43 -27.24 20.48 24.11
C ARG A 43 -26.07 20.87 23.20
N GLN A 44 -25.21 21.80 23.64
CA GLN A 44 -24.01 22.17 22.89
C GLN A 44 -23.06 20.99 22.69
N ARG A 45 -22.83 20.18 23.74
CA ARG A 45 -22.01 18.97 23.64
C ARG A 45 -22.63 17.93 22.73
N GLU A 46 -23.93 17.69 22.85
CA GLU A 46 -24.69 16.78 21.98
C GLU A 46 -24.56 17.22 20.50
N ALA A 47 -24.72 18.51 20.20
CA ALA A 47 -24.54 19.05 18.85
C ALA A 47 -23.11 18.84 18.32
N ILE A 48 -22.09 19.07 19.16
CA ILE A 48 -20.68 18.81 18.78
C ILE A 48 -20.44 17.32 18.52
N VAL A 49 -21.01 16.44 19.35
CA VAL A 49 -20.88 14.99 19.18
C VAL A 49 -21.58 14.54 17.91
N ALA A 50 -22.79 15.01 17.63
CA ALA A 50 -23.51 14.75 16.39
C ALA A 50 -22.70 15.18 15.16
N ALA A 51 -22.19 16.41 15.14
CA ALA A 51 -21.35 16.91 14.05
C ALA A 51 -20.01 16.16 13.90
N ARG A 52 -19.48 15.57 14.97
CA ARG A 52 -18.31 14.68 14.90
C ARG A 52 -18.67 13.31 14.35
N ALA A 53 -19.82 12.76 14.74
CA ALA A 53 -20.32 11.49 14.25
C ALA A 53 -20.62 11.55 12.75
N GLU A 54 -21.25 12.62 12.27
CA GLU A 54 -21.49 12.85 10.83
C GLU A 54 -20.19 12.90 10.03
N ARG A 55 -19.20 13.69 10.49
CA ARG A 55 -17.88 13.75 9.85
C ARG A 55 -17.14 12.41 9.89
N ALA A 56 -17.29 11.64 10.95
CA ALA A 56 -16.71 10.31 11.04
C ALA A 56 -17.38 9.35 10.04
N ALA A 57 -18.70 9.35 9.96
CA ALA A 57 -19.45 8.54 9.00
C ALA A 57 -19.07 8.88 7.54
N GLN A 58 -18.94 10.16 7.20
CA GLN A 58 -18.49 10.60 5.88
C GLN A 58 -17.06 10.12 5.56
N ARG A 59 -16.13 10.24 6.52
CA ARG A 59 -14.75 9.74 6.33
C ARG A 59 -14.70 8.22 6.17
N GLU A 60 -15.47 7.48 6.96
CA GLU A 60 -15.53 6.02 6.84
C GLU A 60 -16.16 5.58 5.51
N ALA A 61 -17.20 6.27 5.03
CA ALA A 61 -17.75 6.03 3.70
C ALA A 61 -16.70 6.29 2.61
N ALA A 62 -15.98 7.42 2.67
CA ALA A 62 -14.93 7.74 1.71
C ALA A 62 -13.78 6.73 1.74
N ARG A 63 -13.33 6.31 2.94
CA ARG A 63 -12.29 5.28 3.11
C ARG A 63 -12.70 3.96 2.46
N LYS A 64 -13.93 3.50 2.70
CA LYS A 64 -14.43 2.26 2.09
C LYS A 64 -14.48 2.35 0.56
N GLN A 65 -14.89 3.48 0.00
CA GLN A 65 -14.87 3.66 -1.46
C GLN A 65 -13.45 3.63 -2.02
N GLN A 66 -12.51 4.33 -1.38
CA GLN A 66 -11.10 4.30 -1.78
C GLN A 66 -10.48 2.91 -1.68
N GLU A 67 -10.78 2.17 -0.61
CA GLU A 67 -10.30 0.80 -0.42
C GLU A 67 -10.84 -0.14 -1.52
N LEU A 68 -12.12 0.00 -1.87
CA LEU A 68 -12.73 -0.76 -2.97
C LEU A 68 -12.10 -0.42 -4.33
N GLU A 69 -11.83 0.87 -4.59
CA GLU A 69 -11.17 1.30 -5.82
C GLU A 69 -9.73 0.77 -5.91
N LEU A 70 -8.95 0.88 -4.82
CA LEU A 70 -7.60 0.35 -4.74
C LEU A 70 -7.57 -1.18 -4.91
N ALA A 71 -8.50 -1.90 -4.29
CA ALA A 71 -8.62 -3.34 -4.44
C ALA A 71 -8.93 -3.74 -5.88
N ARG A 72 -9.83 -3.00 -6.56
CA ARG A 72 -10.12 -3.23 -7.99
C ARG A 72 -8.91 -2.95 -8.87
N GLN A 73 -8.20 -1.85 -8.65
CA GLN A 73 -6.99 -1.52 -9.40
C GLN A 73 -5.89 -2.56 -9.18
N ALA A 74 -5.70 -3.03 -7.95
CA ALA A 74 -4.75 -4.08 -7.63
C ALA A 74 -5.10 -5.41 -8.33
N ALA A 75 -6.38 -5.78 -8.38
CA ALA A 75 -6.84 -6.96 -9.11
C ALA A 75 -6.55 -6.86 -10.61
N ILE A 76 -6.90 -5.73 -11.24
CA ILE A 76 -6.63 -5.48 -12.66
C ILE A 76 -5.11 -5.51 -12.95
N ALA A 77 -4.30 -4.88 -12.10
CA ALA A 77 -2.85 -4.89 -12.25
C ALA A 77 -2.25 -6.29 -12.10
N ALA A 78 -2.78 -7.11 -11.18
CA ALA A 78 -2.35 -8.49 -11.00
C ALA A 78 -2.71 -9.36 -12.21
N GLU A 79 -3.91 -9.21 -12.77
CA GLU A 79 -4.34 -9.88 -14.00
C GLU A 79 -3.47 -9.48 -15.19
N ALA A 80 -3.26 -8.18 -15.41
CA ALA A 80 -2.40 -7.69 -16.48
C ALA A 80 -0.95 -8.19 -16.34
N ALA A 81 -0.41 -8.25 -15.11
CA ALA A 81 0.92 -8.80 -14.86
C ALA A 81 0.99 -10.32 -15.12
N ALA A 82 -0.07 -11.06 -14.80
CA ALA A 82 -0.16 -12.49 -15.10
C ALA A 82 -0.24 -12.76 -16.60
N GLU A 83 -1.04 -11.97 -17.33
CA GLU A 83 -1.14 -12.05 -18.78
C GLU A 83 0.18 -11.69 -19.47
N ALA A 84 0.82 -10.59 -19.05
CA ALA A 84 2.13 -10.20 -19.57
C ALA A 84 3.18 -11.30 -19.38
N LYS A 85 3.19 -11.98 -18.23
CA LYS A 85 4.07 -13.13 -17.98
C LYS A 85 3.76 -14.31 -18.90
N ARG A 86 2.48 -14.60 -19.15
CA ARG A 86 2.07 -15.67 -20.07
C ARG A 86 2.52 -15.38 -21.49
N VAL A 87 2.27 -14.16 -21.97
CA VAL A 87 2.68 -13.73 -23.32
C VAL A 87 4.19 -13.77 -23.47
N ALA A 88 4.94 -13.28 -22.47
CA ALA A 88 6.40 -13.33 -22.51
C ALA A 88 6.94 -14.77 -22.51
N ALA A 89 6.34 -15.68 -21.73
CA ALA A 89 6.72 -17.08 -21.74
C ALA A 89 6.41 -17.77 -23.08
N GLU A 90 5.27 -17.46 -23.69
CA GLU A 90 4.90 -17.98 -25.01
C GLU A 90 5.82 -17.47 -26.11
N GLN A 91 6.15 -16.17 -26.10
CA GLN A 91 7.10 -15.58 -27.03
C GLN A 91 8.49 -16.21 -26.88
N ALA A 92 8.99 -16.35 -25.66
CA ALA A 92 10.28 -16.99 -25.41
C ALA A 92 10.31 -18.46 -25.91
N ALA A 93 9.20 -19.19 -25.76
CA ALA A 93 9.09 -20.56 -26.26
C ALA A 93 9.11 -20.61 -27.80
N ARG A 94 8.41 -19.68 -28.47
CA ARG A 94 8.42 -19.56 -29.93
C ARG A 94 9.81 -19.19 -30.46
N GLU A 95 10.45 -18.19 -29.85
CA GLU A 95 11.81 -17.77 -30.21
C GLU A 95 12.81 -18.91 -30.03
N ALA A 96 12.72 -19.69 -28.95
CA ALA A 96 13.57 -20.85 -28.73
C ALA A 96 13.36 -21.95 -29.80
N ALA A 97 12.11 -22.19 -30.21
CA ALA A 97 11.80 -23.14 -31.28
C ALA A 97 12.36 -22.67 -32.62
N GLU A 98 12.15 -21.40 -32.98
CA GLU A 98 12.70 -20.83 -34.22
C GLU A 98 14.23 -20.85 -34.24
N GLN A 99 14.88 -20.56 -33.11
CA GLN A 99 16.34 -20.66 -33.00
C GLN A 99 16.83 -22.10 -33.18
N ALA A 100 16.14 -23.08 -32.58
CA ALA A 100 16.48 -24.48 -32.76
C ALA A 100 16.35 -24.93 -34.22
N GLU A 101 15.31 -24.49 -34.94
CA GLU A 101 15.15 -24.77 -36.36
C GLU A 101 16.25 -24.14 -37.21
N ARG A 102 16.58 -22.87 -36.95
CA ARG A 102 17.69 -22.17 -37.63
C ARG A 102 19.03 -22.87 -37.39
N ASP A 103 19.29 -23.31 -36.17
CA ASP A 103 20.50 -24.05 -35.82
C ASP A 103 20.60 -25.39 -36.54
N VAL A 104 19.47 -26.10 -36.69
CA VAL A 104 19.42 -27.35 -37.46
C VAL A 104 19.70 -27.09 -38.94
N ALA A 105 19.11 -26.03 -39.52
CA ALA A 105 19.36 -25.65 -40.90
C ALA A 105 20.84 -25.28 -41.15
N LEU A 106 21.43 -24.45 -40.26
CA LEU A 106 22.84 -24.08 -40.34
C LEU A 106 23.77 -25.30 -40.24
N LYS A 107 23.47 -26.26 -39.34
CA LYS A 107 24.24 -27.51 -39.23
C LYS A 107 24.12 -28.36 -40.49
N ALA A 108 22.94 -28.42 -41.10
CA ALA A 108 22.73 -29.12 -42.36
C ALA A 108 23.53 -28.49 -43.51
N GLU A 109 23.52 -27.17 -43.64
CA GLU A 109 24.32 -26.44 -44.62
C GLU A 109 25.83 -26.66 -44.43
N GLN A 110 26.32 -26.55 -43.19
CA GLN A 110 27.73 -26.80 -42.87
C GLN A 110 28.15 -28.24 -43.21
N LYS A 111 27.27 -29.21 -42.97
CA LYS A 111 27.51 -30.61 -43.34
C LYS A 111 27.56 -30.76 -44.86
N ALA A 112 26.61 -30.18 -45.59
CA ALA A 112 26.59 -30.22 -47.06
C ALA A 112 27.86 -29.59 -47.66
N ALA A 113 28.31 -28.45 -47.13
CA ALA A 113 29.54 -27.81 -47.55
C ALA A 113 30.78 -28.68 -47.27
N ARG A 114 30.83 -29.35 -46.11
CA ARG A 114 31.91 -30.28 -45.76
C ARG A 114 31.93 -31.49 -46.68
N ASP A 115 30.77 -32.08 -46.97
CA ASP A 115 30.63 -33.23 -47.84
C ASP A 115 31.04 -32.86 -49.28
N ALA A 116 30.66 -31.68 -49.78
CA ALA A 116 31.10 -31.16 -51.08
C ALA A 116 32.63 -30.99 -51.15
N ARG A 117 33.25 -30.42 -50.10
CA ARG A 117 34.72 -30.30 -50.02
C ARG A 117 35.40 -31.66 -50.00
N TYR A 118 34.83 -32.63 -49.27
CA TYR A 118 35.38 -33.98 -49.20
C TYR A 118 35.27 -34.70 -50.55
N ALA A 119 34.13 -34.56 -51.23
CA ALA A 119 33.91 -35.08 -52.58
C ALA A 119 34.92 -34.47 -53.58
N ALA A 120 35.09 -33.13 -53.58
CA ALA A 120 36.06 -32.44 -54.42
C ALA A 120 37.50 -32.92 -54.15
N ARG A 121 37.90 -33.05 -52.88
CA ARG A 121 39.23 -33.58 -52.51
C ARG A 121 39.42 -35.02 -52.99
N LYS A 122 38.39 -35.87 -52.88
CA LYS A 122 38.46 -37.27 -53.32
C LYS A 122 38.51 -37.37 -54.85
N ALA A 123 37.78 -36.53 -55.57
CA ALA A 123 37.85 -36.41 -57.02
C ALA A 123 39.27 -35.99 -57.46
N ALA A 124 39.83 -34.93 -56.88
CA ALA A 124 41.19 -34.48 -57.16
C ALA A 124 42.26 -35.56 -56.85
N LYS A 125 42.07 -36.32 -55.75
CA LYS A 125 42.97 -37.46 -55.43
C LYS A 125 42.84 -38.59 -56.44
N LYS A 126 41.63 -38.87 -56.93
CA LYS A 126 41.39 -39.90 -57.95
C LYS A 126 42.00 -39.47 -59.28
N GLU A 127 41.85 -38.22 -59.69
CA GLU A 127 42.52 -37.65 -60.87
C GLU A 127 44.04 -37.76 -60.75
N ARG A 128 44.64 -37.33 -59.64
CA ARG A 128 46.09 -37.50 -59.39
C ARG A 128 46.54 -38.96 -59.46
N ARG A 129 45.69 -39.92 -59.08
CA ARG A 129 45.98 -41.37 -59.18
C ARG A 129 45.73 -41.95 -60.57
N ARG A 130 44.94 -41.29 -61.42
CA ARG A 130 44.56 -41.77 -62.76
C ARG A 130 45.57 -41.36 -63.84
N GLY A 131 46.55 -40.51 -63.51
CA GLY A 131 47.82 -40.45 -64.23
C GLY A 131 48.55 -39.11 -64.08
N TYR A 132 49.83 -38.96 -64.44
CA TYR A 132 50.76 -39.85 -65.16
C TYR A 132 50.20 -41.11 -65.83
#